data_AF-A0AAU3ZE24-F1
#
_entry.id   AF-A0AAU3ZE24-F1
#
_cell.length_a   1.000
_cell.length_b   1.000
_cell.length_c   1.000
_cell.angle_alpha   90.00
_cell.angle_beta   90.00
_cell.angle_gamma   90.00
#
_symmetry.space_group_name_H-M   'P 1'
#
loop_
_entity.id
_entity.type
_entity.pdbx_description
1 polymer ?
#
loop_
_entity_poly.entity_id
_entity_poly.type
_entity_poly.pdbx_seq_one_letter_code
_entity_poly.pdbx_strand_id
1 'polypeptide(L)'
;MDTSGRHASQLRIPQAIETTASAYLRPERCETDVRERLTAYRNAVATRDDLVLEAKDLGLSEVEISQLSGHSRNTVRTILRRKKAG
;
A
#
# COMPACT_ATOMS: atom_id res chain seq x y z
N MET A 1 -59.85 6.71 -44.67
CA MET A 1 -59.42 6.82 -43.26
C MET A 1 -58.14 6.02 -43.11
N ASP A 2 -57.32 6.42 -42.13
CA ASP A 2 -56.07 5.79 -41.66
C ASP A 2 -54.80 6.09 -42.47
N THR A 3 -54.11 7.22 -42.25
CA THR A 3 -53.15 7.57 -41.17
C THR A 3 -51.82 6.81 -41.19
N SER A 4 -50.80 7.55 -41.61
CA SER A 4 -49.50 7.63 -40.92
C SER A 4 -48.59 6.40 -40.97
N GLY A 5 -47.88 6.22 -42.09
CA GLY A 5 -46.55 5.60 -42.08
C GLY A 5 -45.53 6.51 -41.40
N ARG A 6 -45.44 6.49 -40.07
CA ARG A 6 -44.38 7.17 -39.32
C ARG A 6 -43.14 6.30 -39.27
N HIS A 7 -42.03 6.91 -39.66
CA HIS A 7 -40.67 6.45 -39.45
C HIS A 7 -40.45 5.90 -38.03
N ALA A 8 -40.05 4.64 -37.93
CA ALA A 8 -39.34 4.12 -36.77
C ALA A 8 -37.92 3.78 -37.22
N SER A 9 -37.09 4.82 -37.28
CA SER A 9 -35.64 4.70 -37.36
C SER A 9 -35.16 3.76 -36.25
N GLN A 10 -34.70 2.57 -36.65
CA GLN A 10 -34.05 1.62 -35.77
C GLN A 10 -32.78 2.26 -35.23
N LEU A 11 -32.86 2.80 -34.01
CA LEU A 11 -31.70 3.16 -33.21
C LEU A 11 -30.93 1.87 -32.94
N ARG A 12 -29.87 1.63 -33.72
CA ARG A 12 -28.82 0.67 -33.37
C ARG A 12 -28.24 1.12 -32.04
N ILE A 13 -28.65 0.46 -30.96
CA ILE A 13 -27.96 0.53 -29.67
C ILE A 13 -26.57 -0.07 -29.90
N PRO A 14 -25.46 0.69 -29.78
CA PRO A 14 -24.14 0.10 -29.83
C PRO A 14 -24.00 -0.88 -28.67
N GLN A 15 -23.41 -2.04 -28.97
CA GLN A 15 -23.22 -3.15 -28.04
C GLN A 15 -22.61 -2.69 -26.72
N ALA A 16 -23.09 -3.36 -25.67
CA ALA A 16 -22.65 -3.32 -24.29
C ALA A 16 -21.19 -2.85 -24.13
N ILE A 17 -21.05 -1.75 -23.39
CA ILE A 17 -19.80 -1.35 -22.77
C ILE A 17 -19.44 -2.52 -21.85
N GLU A 18 -18.45 -3.33 -22.23
CA GLU A 18 -17.86 -4.33 -21.34
C GLU A 18 -17.29 -3.56 -20.15
N THR A 19 -18.07 -3.53 -19.07
CA THR A 19 -17.67 -2.91 -17.83
C THR A 19 -16.36 -3.55 -17.39
N THR A 20 -15.28 -2.78 -17.45
CA THR A 20 -14.01 -3.05 -16.77
C THR A 20 -14.23 -2.98 -15.26
N ALA A 21 -15.06 -3.88 -14.71
CA ALA A 21 -15.29 -4.07 -13.29
C ALA A 21 -14.26 -5.03 -12.67
N SER A 22 -13.09 -5.21 -13.30
CA SER A 22 -12.03 -6.10 -12.84
C SER A 22 -10.73 -5.35 -12.51
N ALA A 23 -10.85 -4.16 -11.93
CA ALA A 23 -9.70 -3.41 -11.41
C ALA A 23 -9.83 -3.06 -9.91
N TYR A 24 -10.99 -3.32 -9.31
CA TYR A 24 -11.28 -2.97 -7.91
C TYR A 24 -11.85 -4.11 -7.07
N LEU A 25 -11.81 -5.35 -7.56
CA LEU A 25 -12.00 -6.50 -6.68
C LEU A 25 -10.79 -6.56 -5.75
N ARG A 26 -10.89 -5.87 -4.60
CA ARG A 26 -9.99 -6.13 -3.47
C ARG A 26 -10.08 -7.63 -3.24
N PRO A 27 -8.96 -8.37 -3.25
CA PRO A 27 -9.00 -9.76 -2.83
C PRO A 27 -9.73 -9.80 -1.49
N GLU A 28 -10.74 -10.67 -1.39
CA GLU A 28 -11.41 -11.01 -0.14
C GLU A 28 -10.33 -11.07 0.93
N ARG A 29 -10.36 -10.14 1.89
CA ARG A 29 -9.29 -10.00 2.88
C ARG A 29 -9.33 -11.25 3.75
N CYS A 30 -8.60 -12.29 3.38
CA CYS A 30 -8.58 -13.52 4.14
C CYS A 30 -7.58 -13.40 5.30
N GLU A 31 -7.86 -14.11 6.38
CA GLU A 31 -7.06 -14.09 7.60
C GLU A 31 -5.59 -14.47 7.33
N THR A 32 -5.37 -15.43 6.44
CA THR A 32 -4.04 -15.89 6.03
C THR A 32 -3.22 -14.77 5.39
N ASP A 33 -3.79 -14.03 4.43
CA ASP A 33 -3.09 -12.91 3.78
C ASP A 33 -2.69 -11.82 4.79
N VAL A 34 -3.56 -11.53 5.76
CA VAL A 34 -3.26 -10.55 6.81
C VAL A 34 -2.12 -11.05 7.70
N ARG A 35 -2.13 -12.33 8.10
CA ARG A 35 -1.07 -12.95 8.90
C ARG A 35 0.28 -12.94 8.19
N GLU A 36 0.30 -13.27 6.90
CA GLU A 36 1.51 -13.24 6.08
C GLU A 36 2.05 -11.81 5.96
N ARG A 37 1.19 -10.84 5.67
CA ARG A 37 1.58 -9.43 5.59
C ARG A 37 2.11 -8.89 6.91
N LEU A 38 1.51 -9.27 8.04
CA LEU A 38 2.01 -8.90 9.37
C LEU A 38 3.36 -9.55 9.67
N THR A 39 3.57 -10.79 9.24
CA THR A 39 4.87 -11.48 9.38
C THR A 39 5.94 -10.78 8.55
N ALA A 40 5.64 -10.46 7.30
CA ALA A 40 6.54 -9.72 6.43
C ALA A 40 6.86 -8.33 7.00
N TYR A 41 5.84 -7.63 7.51
CA TYR A 41 6.01 -6.34 8.18
C TYR A 41 6.89 -6.44 9.42
N ARG A 42 6.72 -7.46 10.26
CA ARG A 42 7.58 -7.70 11.43
C ARG A 42 9.04 -7.86 11.02
N ASN A 43 9.30 -8.64 9.97
CA ASN A 43 10.66 -8.85 9.47
C ASN A 43 11.25 -7.55 8.91
N ALA A 44 10.48 -6.78 8.14
CA ALA A 44 10.90 -5.47 7.65
C ALA A 44 11.22 -4.49 8.79
N VAL A 45 10.46 -4.52 9.88
CA VAL A 45 10.73 -3.73 11.09
C VAL A 45 12.03 -4.15 11.77
N ALA A 46 12.32 -5.45 11.86
CA ALA A 46 13.58 -5.93 12.41
C ALA A 46 14.77 -5.47 11.55
N THR A 47 14.70 -5.66 10.23
CA THR A 47 15.73 -5.18 9.29
C THR A 47 15.94 -3.67 9.39
N ARG A 48 14.85 -2.89 9.52
CA ARG A 48 14.95 -1.44 9.74
C ARG A 48 15.73 -1.14 11.03
N ASP A 49 15.38 -1.81 12.13
CA ASP A 49 16.03 -1.55 13.42
C ASP A 49 17.53 -1.87 13.32
N ASP A 50 17.92 -2.98 12.69
CA ASP A 50 19.32 -3.34 12.45
C ASP A 50 20.07 -2.26 11.63
N LEU A 51 19.48 -1.77 10.54
CA LEU A 51 20.08 -0.71 9.72
C LEU A 51 20.24 0.61 10.49
N VAL A 52 19.29 0.95 11.38
CA VAL A 52 19.40 2.13 12.25
C VAL A 52 20.57 1.98 13.22
N LEU A 53 20.79 0.77 13.75
CA LEU A 53 21.90 0.49 14.65
C LEU A 53 23.25 0.56 13.92
N GLU A 54 23.35 -0.09 12.76
CA GLU A 54 24.56 -0.07 11.93
C GLU A 54 24.93 1.36 11.49
N ALA A 55 23.95 2.13 11.00
CA ALA A 55 24.15 3.53 10.64
C ALA A 55 24.67 4.35 11.83
N LYS A 56 24.16 4.09 13.03
CA LYS A 56 24.62 4.78 14.23
C LYS A 56 26.04 4.39 14.63
N ASP A 57 26.37 3.11 14.52
CA ASP A 57 27.70 2.57 14.80
C ASP A 57 28.74 3.10 13.78
N LEU A 58 28.32 3.37 12.54
CA LEU A 58 29.11 4.05 11.50
C LEU A 58 29.22 5.58 11.67
N GLY A 59 28.58 6.15 12.70
CA GLY A 59 28.72 7.55 13.08
C GLY A 59 27.68 8.50 12.49
N LEU A 60 26.64 8.02 11.80
CA LEU A 60 25.58 8.90 11.29
C LEU A 60 24.82 9.56 12.45
N SER A 61 24.40 10.81 12.23
CA SER A 61 23.55 11.53 13.17
C SER A 61 22.12 10.99 13.15
N GLU A 62 21.40 11.15 14.27
CA GLU A 62 19.99 10.76 14.35
C GLU A 62 19.11 11.50 13.32
N VAL A 63 19.54 12.70 12.90
CA VAL A 63 18.85 13.51 11.91
C VAL A 63 19.00 12.88 10.53
N GLU A 64 20.23 12.53 10.12
CA GLU A 64 20.48 11.86 8.83
C GLU A 64 19.74 10.52 8.75
N ILE A 65 19.82 9.70 9.81
CA ILE A 65 19.10 8.43 9.88
C ILE A 65 17.59 8.65 9.73
N SER A 66 17.03 9.67 10.38
CA SER A 66 15.59 9.98 10.27
C SER A 66 15.17 10.39 8.86
N GLN A 67 16.01 11.17 8.16
CA GLN A 67 15.75 11.60 6.79
C GLN A 67 15.83 10.43 5.80
N LEU A 68 16.85 9.57 5.93
CA LEU A 68 17.04 8.41 5.05
C LEU A 68 15.98 7.33 5.26
N SER A 69 15.61 7.05 6.51
CA SER A 69 14.63 6.01 6.84
C SER A 69 13.17 6.46 6.67
N GLY A 70 12.92 7.75 6.44
CA GLY A 70 11.56 8.31 6.35
C GLY A 70 10.80 8.25 7.68
N HIS A 71 11.51 8.17 8.80
CA HIS A 71 10.92 8.09 10.14
C HIS A 71 11.16 9.35 10.95
N SER A 72 10.34 9.54 11.99
CA SER A 72 10.60 10.60 12.94
C SER A 72 11.90 10.34 13.70
N ARG A 73 12.59 11.42 14.08
CA ARG A 73 13.78 11.35 14.95
C ARG A 73 13.48 10.65 16.29
N ASN A 74 12.25 10.77 16.78
CA ASN A 74 11.83 10.10 18.01
C ASN A 74 11.76 8.57 17.86
N THR A 75 11.34 8.09 16.68
CA THR A 75 11.35 6.67 16.34
C THR A 75 12.77 6.13 16.34
N VAL A 76 13.70 6.84 15.69
CA VAL A 76 15.14 6.50 15.67
C VAL A 76 15.69 6.40 17.09
N ARG A 77 15.47 7.41 17.94
CA ARG A 77 15.90 7.40 19.35
C ARG A 77 15.34 6.21 20.13
N THR A 78 14.08 5.87 19.90
CA THR A 78 13.42 4.75 20.60
C THR A 78 14.05 3.41 20.21
N ILE A 79 14.45 3.25 18.95
CA ILE A 79 15.19 2.06 18.46
C ILE A 79 16.56 2.01 19.13
N LEU A 80 17.34 3.09 19.04
CA LEU A 80 18.68 3.17 19.65
C LEU A 80 18.67 2.90 21.15
N ARG A 81 17.67 3.40 21.88
CA ARG A 81 17.52 3.18 23.32
C ARG A 81 17.22 1.72 23.66
N ARG A 82 16.45 1.01 22.82
CA ARG A 82 16.11 -0.41 23.05
C ARG A 82 17.36 -1.30 23.00
N LYS A 83 18.32 -1.04 22.11
CA LYS A 83 19.62 -1.74 22.08
C LYS A 83 20.45 -1.51 23.34
N LYS A 84 20.40 -0.31 23.94
CA LYS A 84 21.18 0.01 25.16
C LYS A 84 20.65 -0.66 26.43
N ALA A 85 19.39 -1.13 26.42
CA ALA A 85 18.72 -1.69 27.59
C ALA A 85 18.71 -3.23 27.63
N GLY A 86 19.16 -3.89 26.56
CA GLY A 86 19.41 -5.33 26.50
C GLY A 86 20.91 -5.62 26.59
#